data_AF-A0A3V8KRY2-F1
#
_entry.id   AF-A0A3V8KRY2-F1
#
_cell.length_a   1.000
_cell.length_b   1.000
_cell.length_c   1.000
_cell.angle_alpha   90.00
_cell.angle_beta   90.00
_cell.angle_gamma   90.00
#
_symmetry.space_group_name_H-M   'P 1'
#
loop_
_entity.id
_entity.type
_entity.pdbx_description
1 polymer ?
#
loop_
_entity_poly.entity_id
_entity_poly.type
_entity_poly.pdbx_seq_one_letter_code
_entity_poly.pdbx_strand_id
1 'polypeptide(L)'
;MMNVNAVYAEKCVTPDEAVTLITSGSHLSMGMFAAEPPALLNALAKRAKRGEINDLRVYCYETASIAGNTIFRYELSDYIHLYSMFITGIERALIRQGIESSGRKIVNYVPSNFHQATRLLADDIGIDTFIHTVSPMDKYGYFNFGTGNDYSTRIARTAKKLIVEVNKYMPRVHGEGAAIHISEIDAIVENHVPLIELPIRTAVAEDIAISQIIASLVPDGACLQMGVGALPELICNALKEHNDLGVHTEALNPGLVSLIQQGVVTNQRKNIDRGMSVFTFAMGQKDMYDYLNDNPSFFSRPVDYVNDPGIIAQNENVVSINATLQIDLTGACNSEYLLGHQYSASGGQLDFVRGAYASKGGRSIITTRSTAANDTISRIVPRLEGPVTTPRTDTHWIVTEFGSVNLKGLSSTERALSIIELAHPNFRQQLRVDAKKMHLI
;
A
#
# COMPACT_ATOMS: atom_id res chain seq x y z
N MET A 1 26.20 -9.23 -30.31
CA MET A 1 25.23 -8.55 -29.43
C MET A 1 23.84 -8.95 -29.87
N MET A 2 22.95 -9.27 -28.94
CA MET A 2 21.54 -9.56 -29.21
C MET A 2 20.91 -8.34 -29.89
N ASN A 3 20.20 -8.53 -31.01
CA ASN A 3 19.46 -7.44 -31.65
C ASN A 3 18.13 -7.25 -30.89
N VAL A 4 18.14 -6.38 -29.88
CA VAL A 4 17.00 -6.14 -28.99
C VAL A 4 15.74 -5.69 -29.75
N ASN A 5 15.90 -4.97 -30.88
CA ASN A 5 14.77 -4.54 -31.70
C ASN A 5 14.12 -5.71 -32.45
N ALA A 6 14.92 -6.67 -32.93
CA ALA A 6 14.38 -7.88 -33.56
C ALA A 6 13.60 -8.73 -32.55
N VAL A 7 14.13 -8.85 -31.32
CA VAL A 7 13.48 -9.60 -30.23
C VAL A 7 12.20 -8.90 -29.78
N TYR A 8 12.19 -7.55 -29.78
CA TYR A 8 10.98 -6.77 -29.52
C TYR A 8 9.89 -7.06 -30.54
N ALA A 9 10.24 -7.00 -31.83
CA ALA A 9 9.31 -7.29 -32.91
C ALA A 9 8.76 -8.73 -32.85
N GLU A 10 9.56 -9.70 -32.40
CA GLU A 10 9.12 -11.09 -32.21
C GLU A 10 8.13 -11.26 -31.05
N LYS A 11 8.36 -10.54 -29.93
CA LYS A 11 7.55 -10.66 -28.71
C LYS A 11 6.35 -9.72 -28.66
N CYS A 12 6.32 -8.70 -29.51
CA CYS A 12 5.24 -7.71 -29.56
C CYS A 12 4.03 -8.29 -30.30
N VAL A 13 2.95 -8.52 -29.55
CA VAL A 13 1.72 -9.15 -30.02
C VAL A 13 0.51 -8.32 -29.60
N THR A 14 -0.68 -8.68 -30.07
CA THR A 14 -1.92 -8.04 -29.61
C THR A 14 -2.26 -8.45 -28.17
N PRO A 15 -3.06 -7.65 -27.43
CA PRO A 15 -3.54 -8.05 -26.10
C PRO A 15 -4.27 -9.40 -26.11
N ASP A 16 -5.10 -9.66 -27.12
CA ASP A 16 -5.87 -10.91 -27.24
C ASP A 16 -4.94 -12.12 -27.47
N GLU A 17 -3.86 -11.98 -28.25
CA GLU A 17 -2.83 -13.01 -28.44
C GLU A 17 -2.01 -13.23 -27.17
N ALA A 18 -1.57 -12.16 -26.50
CA ALA A 18 -0.75 -12.24 -25.30
C ALA A 18 -1.44 -13.04 -24.19
N VAL A 19 -2.73 -12.75 -23.93
CA VAL A 19 -3.47 -13.43 -22.87
C VAL A 19 -3.77 -14.90 -23.18
N THR A 20 -3.53 -15.40 -24.40
CA THR A 20 -3.63 -16.84 -24.71
C THR A 20 -2.58 -17.68 -23.98
N LEU A 21 -1.47 -17.07 -23.56
CA LEU A 21 -0.42 -17.71 -22.76
C LEU A 21 -0.88 -18.10 -21.34
N ILE A 22 -2.01 -17.52 -20.88
CA ILE A 22 -2.60 -17.83 -19.57
C ILE A 22 -3.48 -19.08 -19.70
N THR A 23 -3.30 -20.08 -18.86
CA THR A 23 -4.07 -21.34 -18.91
C THR A 23 -5.15 -21.41 -17.84
N SER A 24 -6.22 -22.15 -18.10
CA SER A 24 -7.23 -22.47 -17.06
C SER A 24 -6.59 -23.21 -15.88
N GLY A 25 -7.12 -23.03 -14.67
CA GLY A 25 -6.61 -23.67 -13.45
C GLY A 25 -5.26 -23.13 -12.95
N SER A 26 -4.69 -22.11 -13.60
CA SER A 26 -3.38 -21.54 -13.25
C SER A 26 -3.48 -20.41 -12.23
N HIS A 27 -2.32 -20.02 -11.69
CA HIS A 27 -2.16 -18.88 -10.80
C HIS A 27 -1.61 -17.67 -11.57
N LEU A 28 -2.38 -16.59 -11.59
CA LEU A 28 -2.00 -15.29 -12.12
C LEU A 28 -1.71 -14.32 -10.97
N SER A 29 -0.72 -13.47 -11.14
CA SER A 29 -0.59 -12.24 -10.34
C SER A 29 -0.30 -11.05 -11.26
N MET A 30 -0.42 -9.83 -10.71
CA MET A 30 -0.25 -8.60 -11.45
C MET A 30 0.38 -7.50 -10.60
N GLY A 31 0.91 -6.46 -11.26
CA GLY A 31 1.40 -5.25 -10.59
C GLY A 31 0.32 -4.54 -9.78
N MET A 32 0.76 -3.76 -8.79
CA MET A 32 -0.13 -3.06 -7.85
C MET A 32 -0.66 -1.73 -8.42
N PHE A 33 -1.93 -1.42 -8.14
CA PHE A 33 -2.56 -0.12 -8.43
C PHE A 33 -2.33 0.38 -9.88
N ALA A 34 -1.46 1.38 -10.08
CA ALA A 34 -1.18 1.96 -11.40
C ALA A 34 -0.36 1.06 -12.33
N ALA A 35 0.21 -0.02 -11.79
CA ALA A 35 0.89 -1.04 -12.55
C ALA A 35 -0.02 -2.15 -13.10
N GLU A 36 -1.30 -2.17 -12.71
CA GLU A 36 -2.30 -3.05 -13.34
C GLU A 36 -2.38 -2.75 -14.86
N PRO A 37 -2.21 -3.75 -15.75
CA PRO A 37 -2.15 -3.52 -17.20
C PRO A 37 -3.54 -3.52 -17.88
N PRO A 38 -4.12 -2.35 -18.22
CA PRO A 38 -5.52 -2.26 -18.64
C PRO A 38 -5.85 -3.00 -19.94
N ALA A 39 -4.98 -3.02 -20.95
CA ALA A 39 -5.27 -3.72 -22.20
C ALA A 39 -5.24 -5.24 -22.00
N LEU A 40 -4.24 -5.75 -21.27
CA LEU A 40 -4.14 -7.17 -20.92
C LEU A 40 -5.32 -7.63 -20.06
N LEU A 41 -5.67 -6.87 -19.01
CA LEU A 41 -6.79 -7.21 -18.14
C LEU A 41 -8.14 -7.17 -18.88
N ASN A 42 -8.33 -6.21 -19.78
CA ASN A 42 -9.53 -6.15 -20.62
C ASN A 42 -9.61 -7.34 -21.60
N ALA A 43 -8.51 -7.72 -22.24
CA ALA A 43 -8.46 -8.89 -23.12
C ALA A 43 -8.75 -10.19 -22.36
N LEU A 44 -8.17 -10.36 -21.16
CA LEU A 44 -8.44 -11.49 -20.29
C LEU A 44 -9.90 -11.55 -19.85
N ALA A 45 -10.50 -10.43 -19.48
CA ALA A 45 -11.91 -10.34 -19.14
C ALA A 45 -12.84 -10.71 -20.32
N LYS A 46 -12.49 -10.30 -21.55
CA LYS A 46 -13.21 -10.72 -22.77
C LYS A 46 -13.07 -12.23 -23.01
N ARG A 47 -11.88 -12.79 -22.83
CA ARG A 47 -11.61 -14.22 -22.96
C ARG A 47 -12.44 -15.04 -21.97
N ALA A 48 -12.50 -14.62 -20.70
CA ALA A 48 -13.35 -15.23 -19.69
C ALA A 48 -14.84 -15.16 -20.06
N LYS A 49 -15.31 -14.02 -20.55
CA LYS A 49 -16.70 -13.85 -21.01
C LYS A 49 -17.08 -14.78 -22.18
N ARG A 50 -16.11 -15.17 -23.02
CA ARG A 50 -16.29 -16.16 -24.10
C ARG A 50 -16.22 -17.61 -23.61
N GLY A 51 -15.92 -17.85 -22.33
CA GLY A 51 -15.78 -19.19 -21.75
C GLY A 51 -14.46 -19.89 -22.12
N GLU A 52 -13.48 -19.15 -22.65
CA GLU A 52 -12.21 -19.69 -23.16
C GLU A 52 -11.12 -19.83 -22.07
N ILE A 53 -11.44 -19.43 -20.83
CA ILE A 53 -10.60 -19.62 -19.64
C ILE A 53 -11.50 -19.80 -18.42
N ASN A 54 -11.13 -20.72 -17.52
CA ASN A 54 -11.90 -21.08 -16.34
C ASN A 54 -10.96 -21.40 -15.16
N ASP A 55 -11.46 -21.33 -13.93
CA ASP A 55 -10.71 -21.61 -12.68
C ASP A 55 -9.37 -20.86 -12.61
N LEU A 56 -9.34 -19.61 -13.09
CA LEU A 56 -8.15 -18.77 -13.02
C LEU A 56 -8.09 -18.11 -11.64
N ARG A 57 -7.04 -18.38 -10.86
CA ARG A 57 -6.86 -17.74 -9.54
C ARG A 57 -5.96 -16.52 -9.69
N VAL A 58 -6.44 -15.37 -9.25
CA VAL A 58 -5.67 -14.11 -9.32
C VAL A 58 -5.30 -13.67 -7.92
N TYR A 59 -4.00 -13.71 -7.62
CA TYR A 59 -3.44 -13.25 -6.34
C TYR A 59 -2.92 -11.82 -6.49
N CYS A 60 -3.46 -10.89 -5.70
CA CYS A 60 -3.11 -9.48 -5.82
C CYS A 60 -3.23 -8.69 -4.51
N TYR A 61 -2.50 -7.57 -4.48
CA TYR A 61 -2.62 -6.48 -3.50
C TYR A 61 -3.04 -5.20 -4.21
N GLU A 62 -3.50 -4.21 -3.44
CA GLU A 62 -3.77 -2.83 -3.88
C GLU A 62 -4.51 -2.72 -5.22
N THR A 63 -5.68 -3.34 -5.26
CA THR A 63 -6.56 -3.39 -6.42
C THR A 63 -7.03 -1.99 -6.84
N ALA A 64 -6.86 -1.65 -8.11
CA ALA A 64 -7.38 -0.44 -8.73
C ALA A 64 -8.70 -0.70 -9.48
N SER A 65 -9.32 0.39 -9.96
CA SER A 65 -10.52 0.28 -10.80
C SER A 65 -10.24 -0.37 -12.16
N ILE A 66 -8.97 -0.50 -12.56
CA ILE A 66 -8.58 -1.19 -13.79
C ILE A 66 -9.00 -2.67 -13.69
N ALA A 67 -8.51 -3.40 -12.69
CA ALA A 67 -8.92 -4.78 -12.43
C ALA A 67 -10.40 -4.89 -12.02
N GLY A 68 -10.89 -3.96 -11.18
CA GLY A 68 -12.29 -3.90 -10.75
C GLY A 68 -13.30 -3.82 -11.89
N ASN A 69 -12.99 -3.05 -12.95
CA ASN A 69 -13.85 -2.89 -14.12
C ASN A 69 -13.60 -3.94 -15.21
N THR A 70 -12.63 -4.83 -15.03
CA THR A 70 -12.25 -5.86 -16.02
C THR A 70 -12.42 -7.26 -15.46
N ILE A 71 -11.36 -7.85 -14.91
CA ILE A 71 -11.29 -9.26 -14.51
C ILE A 71 -12.03 -9.55 -13.21
N PHE A 72 -12.30 -8.53 -12.38
CA PHE A 72 -13.03 -8.66 -11.13
C PHE A 72 -14.46 -8.16 -11.20
N ARG A 73 -15.02 -7.95 -12.41
CA ARG A 73 -16.45 -7.72 -12.53
C ARG A 73 -17.21 -8.94 -11.99
N TYR A 74 -18.28 -8.67 -11.25
CA TYR A 74 -19.03 -9.69 -10.52
C TYR A 74 -19.48 -10.85 -11.41
N GLU A 75 -19.93 -10.59 -12.64
CA GLU A 75 -20.38 -11.61 -13.59
C GLU A 75 -19.27 -12.56 -14.08
N LEU A 76 -18.00 -12.24 -13.82
CA LEU A 76 -16.86 -13.07 -14.17
C LEU A 76 -16.36 -13.94 -13.01
N SER A 77 -16.96 -13.86 -11.81
CA SER A 77 -16.49 -14.57 -10.61
C SER A 77 -16.50 -16.09 -10.73
N ASP A 78 -17.24 -16.64 -11.69
CA ASP A 78 -17.29 -18.08 -12.00
C ASP A 78 -16.09 -18.56 -12.83
N TYR A 79 -15.40 -17.64 -13.51
CA TYR A 79 -14.28 -17.93 -14.41
C TYR A 79 -12.94 -17.49 -13.81
N ILE A 80 -12.95 -16.33 -13.15
CA ILE A 80 -11.80 -15.68 -12.53
C ILE A 80 -12.08 -15.53 -11.05
N HIS A 81 -11.26 -16.18 -10.23
CA HIS A 81 -11.39 -16.21 -8.78
C HIS A 81 -10.39 -15.23 -8.15
N LEU A 82 -10.92 -14.21 -7.48
CA LEU A 82 -10.12 -13.22 -6.78
C LEU A 82 -9.59 -13.81 -5.46
N TYR A 83 -8.27 -14.07 -5.42
CA TYR A 83 -7.51 -14.43 -4.23
C TYR A 83 -6.83 -13.18 -3.66
N SER A 84 -7.64 -12.28 -3.11
CA SER A 84 -7.17 -10.99 -2.61
C SER A 84 -6.30 -11.16 -1.37
N MET A 85 -5.13 -10.54 -1.39
CA MET A 85 -4.20 -10.47 -0.26
C MET A 85 -4.30 -9.13 0.47
N PHE A 86 -5.12 -8.20 -0.05
CA PHE A 86 -5.44 -6.92 0.57
C PHE A 86 -6.85 -6.46 0.14
N ILE A 87 -7.76 -6.25 1.10
CA ILE A 87 -9.14 -5.87 0.83
C ILE A 87 -9.25 -4.35 0.62
N THR A 88 -9.56 -3.91 -0.59
CA THR A 88 -9.77 -2.50 -0.95
C THR A 88 -11.27 -2.17 -1.05
N GLY A 89 -11.60 -0.98 -1.57
CA GLY A 89 -12.98 -0.64 -1.93
C GLY A 89 -13.60 -1.56 -2.97
N ILE A 90 -12.78 -2.15 -3.87
CA ILE A 90 -13.25 -3.07 -4.91
C ILE A 90 -13.73 -4.38 -4.29
N GLU A 91 -12.89 -5.03 -3.46
CA GLU A 91 -13.24 -6.27 -2.79
C GLU A 91 -14.45 -6.09 -1.86
N ARG A 92 -14.52 -4.98 -1.12
CA ARG A 92 -15.68 -4.68 -0.27
C ARG A 92 -16.98 -4.57 -1.07
N ALA A 93 -16.94 -3.97 -2.26
CA ALA A 93 -18.10 -3.89 -3.15
C ALA A 93 -18.52 -5.28 -3.63
N LEU A 94 -17.56 -6.12 -4.03
CA LEU A 94 -17.82 -7.50 -4.47
C LEU A 94 -18.35 -8.39 -3.34
N ILE A 95 -17.80 -8.28 -2.13
CA ILE A 95 -18.29 -8.99 -0.94
C ILE A 95 -19.74 -8.61 -0.67
N ARG A 96 -20.05 -7.30 -0.64
CA ARG A 96 -21.42 -6.82 -0.44
C ARG A 96 -22.36 -7.36 -1.51
N GLN A 97 -22.00 -7.25 -2.79
CA GLN A 97 -22.82 -7.74 -3.88
C GLN A 97 -23.02 -9.27 -3.82
N GLY A 98 -22.01 -10.03 -3.41
CA GLY A 98 -22.10 -11.48 -3.21
C GLY A 98 -23.10 -11.87 -2.14
N ILE A 99 -23.06 -11.17 -0.99
CA ILE A 99 -24.01 -11.33 0.11
C ILE A 99 -25.44 -11.01 -0.36
N GLU A 100 -25.62 -9.86 -1.02
CA GLU A 100 -26.96 -9.35 -1.41
C GLU A 100 -27.62 -10.16 -2.53
N SER A 101 -26.85 -10.63 -3.51
CA SER A 101 -27.43 -11.24 -4.72
C SER A 101 -27.62 -12.75 -4.63
N SER A 102 -26.73 -13.47 -3.94
CA SER A 102 -26.71 -14.94 -3.99
C SER A 102 -26.23 -15.62 -2.71
N GLY A 103 -25.79 -14.87 -1.70
CA GLY A 103 -25.13 -15.41 -0.52
C GLY A 103 -23.79 -16.11 -0.80
N ARG A 104 -23.24 -15.96 -2.01
CA ARG A 104 -22.00 -16.62 -2.44
C ARG A 104 -20.77 -15.86 -1.93
N LYS A 105 -19.73 -16.61 -1.58
CA LYS A 105 -18.38 -16.08 -1.33
C LYS A 105 -17.73 -15.76 -2.68
N ILE A 106 -17.49 -14.47 -2.94
CA ILE A 106 -16.91 -13.98 -4.20
C ILE A 106 -15.41 -13.69 -4.07
N VAL A 107 -14.99 -13.19 -2.91
CA VAL A 107 -13.60 -12.85 -2.62
C VAL A 107 -12.99 -13.92 -1.72
N ASN A 108 -11.87 -14.49 -2.16
CA ASN A 108 -11.05 -15.40 -1.36
C ASN A 108 -9.92 -14.62 -0.72
N TYR A 109 -10.15 -14.08 0.48
CA TYR A 109 -9.10 -13.42 1.23
C TYR A 109 -7.98 -14.42 1.60
N VAL A 110 -6.73 -14.03 1.33
CA VAL A 110 -5.51 -14.77 1.66
C VAL A 110 -4.74 -13.98 2.72
N PRO A 111 -4.85 -14.35 4.01
CA PRO A 111 -4.15 -13.66 5.09
C PRO A 111 -2.63 -13.74 4.89
N SER A 112 -1.94 -12.61 4.94
CA SER A 112 -0.51 -12.52 4.67
C SER A 112 0.10 -11.26 5.28
N ASN A 113 1.41 -11.27 5.50
CA ASN A 113 2.17 -10.06 5.81
C ASN A 113 2.75 -9.49 4.52
N PHE A 114 2.68 -8.17 4.33
CA PHE A 114 3.08 -7.58 3.05
C PHE A 114 4.59 -7.73 2.76
N HIS A 115 5.46 -7.59 3.77
CA HIS A 115 6.90 -7.85 3.61
C HIS A 115 7.26 -9.30 3.23
N GLN A 116 6.30 -10.24 3.32
CA GLN A 116 6.51 -11.63 2.94
C GLN A 116 5.97 -11.95 1.54
N ALA A 117 5.32 -10.98 0.87
CA ALA A 117 4.62 -11.20 -0.39
C ALA A 117 5.55 -11.76 -1.49
N THR A 118 6.82 -11.31 -1.55
CA THR A 118 7.81 -11.80 -2.52
C THR A 118 7.99 -13.31 -2.42
N ARG A 119 8.25 -13.82 -1.21
CA ARG A 119 8.43 -15.25 -0.93
C ARG A 119 7.12 -16.02 -1.02
N LEU A 120 6.05 -15.51 -0.43
CA LEU A 120 4.76 -16.19 -0.36
C LEU A 120 4.21 -16.46 -1.76
N LEU A 121 4.28 -15.47 -2.66
CA LEU A 121 3.84 -15.62 -4.05
C LEU A 121 4.79 -16.49 -4.88
N ALA A 122 6.10 -16.38 -4.68
CA ALA A 122 7.08 -17.14 -5.46
C ALA A 122 7.15 -18.62 -5.06
N ASP A 123 7.16 -18.91 -3.77
CA ASP A 123 7.59 -20.21 -3.23
C ASP A 123 6.43 -21.03 -2.67
N ASP A 124 5.52 -20.42 -1.90
CA ASP A 124 4.44 -21.14 -1.21
C ASP A 124 3.17 -21.26 -2.07
N ILE A 125 2.80 -20.20 -2.79
CA ILE A 125 1.65 -20.18 -3.71
C ILE A 125 2.07 -20.65 -5.10
N GLY A 126 3.18 -20.11 -5.61
CA GLY A 126 3.65 -20.28 -6.98
C GLY A 126 2.78 -19.53 -7.99
N ILE A 127 3.37 -18.62 -8.75
CA ILE A 127 2.69 -17.88 -9.82
C ILE A 127 3.09 -18.45 -11.18
N ASP A 128 2.11 -18.80 -12.00
CA ASP A 128 2.34 -19.29 -13.36
C ASP A 128 2.55 -18.13 -14.33
N THR A 129 1.70 -17.10 -14.26
CA THR A 129 1.82 -15.91 -15.11
C THR A 129 1.85 -14.64 -14.27
N PHE A 130 2.74 -13.72 -14.61
CA PHE A 130 2.76 -12.37 -14.09
C PHE A 130 2.53 -11.35 -15.20
N ILE A 131 1.66 -10.36 -14.93
CA ILE A 131 1.37 -9.28 -15.88
C ILE A 131 1.60 -7.91 -15.25
N HIS A 132 2.24 -7.00 -15.97
CA HIS A 132 2.62 -5.70 -15.40
C HIS A 132 2.76 -4.60 -16.47
N THR A 133 2.34 -3.38 -16.16
CA THR A 133 2.60 -2.20 -17.00
C THR A 133 4.05 -1.72 -16.84
N VAL A 134 4.79 -1.48 -17.92
CA VAL A 134 6.20 -1.06 -17.87
C VAL A 134 6.46 0.19 -18.69
N SER A 135 7.51 0.94 -18.35
CA SER A 135 8.01 2.04 -19.20
C SER A 135 8.57 1.49 -20.52
N PRO A 136 8.63 2.31 -21.60
CA PRO A 136 9.23 1.90 -22.88
C PRO A 136 10.65 1.32 -22.74
N MET A 137 10.99 0.38 -23.63
CA MET A 137 12.33 -0.21 -23.72
C MET A 137 13.37 0.87 -24.05
N ASP A 138 14.49 0.88 -23.34
CA ASP A 138 15.63 1.73 -23.69
C ASP A 138 16.52 1.10 -24.77
N LYS A 139 17.54 1.85 -25.19
CA LYS A 139 18.50 1.41 -26.22
C LYS A 139 19.34 0.19 -25.83
N TYR A 140 19.32 -0.21 -24.55
CA TYR A 140 20.05 -1.36 -24.02
C TYR A 140 19.14 -2.57 -23.81
N GLY A 141 17.86 -2.48 -24.19
CA GLY A 141 16.91 -3.58 -24.08
C GLY A 141 16.18 -3.67 -22.74
N TYR A 142 16.28 -2.65 -21.88
CA TYR A 142 15.62 -2.66 -20.57
C TYR A 142 14.32 -1.87 -20.56
N PHE A 143 13.30 -2.48 -19.98
CA PHE A 143 12.08 -1.82 -19.52
C PHE A 143 12.22 -1.49 -18.02
N ASN A 144 11.21 -0.85 -17.45
CA ASN A 144 11.20 -0.50 -16.04
C ASN A 144 9.80 -0.68 -15.43
N PHE A 145 9.72 -1.21 -14.21
CA PHE A 145 8.46 -1.41 -13.48
C PHE A 145 7.83 -0.10 -12.99
N GLY A 146 8.56 1.02 -13.03
CA GLY A 146 8.06 2.36 -12.79
C GLY A 146 7.48 2.55 -11.39
N THR A 147 6.16 2.67 -11.30
CA THR A 147 5.46 2.87 -10.02
C THR A 147 5.45 1.64 -9.12
N GLY A 148 5.82 0.46 -9.64
CA GLY A 148 5.88 -0.80 -8.89
C GLY A 148 7.32 -1.27 -8.64
N ASN A 149 7.53 -1.92 -7.49
CA ASN A 149 8.70 -2.74 -7.21
C ASN A 149 8.28 -3.92 -6.33
N ASP A 150 7.78 -3.59 -5.13
CA ASP A 150 6.96 -4.42 -4.25
C ASP A 150 7.30 -5.92 -4.29
N TYR A 151 6.34 -6.78 -4.60
CA TYR A 151 6.58 -8.17 -4.97
C TYR A 151 6.86 -8.32 -6.46
N SER A 152 6.44 -7.35 -7.27
CA SER A 152 6.48 -7.37 -8.74
C SER A 152 7.85 -7.70 -9.31
N THR A 153 8.94 -7.14 -8.77
CA THR A 153 10.30 -7.39 -9.29
C THR A 153 10.76 -8.83 -9.07
N ARG A 154 10.32 -9.47 -8.00
CA ARG A 154 10.57 -10.89 -7.73
C ARG A 154 9.68 -11.77 -8.58
N ILE A 155 8.36 -11.51 -8.60
CA ILE A 155 7.39 -12.37 -9.27
C ILE A 155 7.56 -12.34 -10.78
N ALA A 156 7.96 -11.20 -11.37
CA ALA A 156 8.30 -11.12 -12.78
C ALA A 156 9.43 -12.09 -13.21
N ARG A 157 10.28 -12.53 -12.27
CA ARG A 157 11.42 -13.43 -12.54
C ARG A 157 11.18 -14.87 -12.11
N THR A 158 10.26 -15.10 -11.17
CA THR A 158 9.91 -16.44 -10.70
C THR A 158 8.67 -17.02 -11.39
N ALA A 159 7.81 -16.16 -11.95
CA ALA A 159 6.67 -16.63 -12.73
C ALA A 159 7.16 -17.39 -13.98
N LYS A 160 6.41 -18.42 -14.40
CA LYS A 160 6.75 -19.19 -15.61
C LYS A 160 6.60 -18.36 -16.88
N LYS A 161 5.74 -17.34 -16.83
CA LYS A 161 5.47 -16.39 -17.92
C LYS A 161 5.41 -14.96 -17.41
N LEU A 162 6.14 -14.06 -18.07
CA LEU A 162 6.04 -12.62 -17.88
C LEU A 162 5.46 -11.95 -19.14
N ILE A 163 4.32 -11.28 -18.99
CA ILE A 163 3.70 -10.48 -20.06
C ILE A 163 3.70 -9.03 -19.63
N VAL A 164 4.23 -8.14 -20.46
CA VAL A 164 4.31 -6.71 -20.12
C VAL A 164 3.45 -5.86 -21.03
N GLU A 165 2.83 -4.83 -20.46
CA GLU A 165 2.11 -3.79 -21.18
C GLU A 165 2.96 -2.51 -21.20
N VAL A 166 3.51 -2.17 -22.35
CA VAL A 166 4.36 -0.99 -22.53
C VAL A 166 3.50 0.25 -22.59
N ASN A 167 3.77 1.16 -21.66
CA ASN A 167 3.06 2.42 -21.54
C ASN A 167 4.04 3.59 -21.39
N LYS A 168 4.03 4.54 -22.34
CA LYS A 168 4.87 5.74 -22.29
C LYS A 168 4.60 6.65 -21.08
N TYR A 169 3.45 6.49 -20.43
CA TYR A 169 3.10 7.24 -19.21
C TYR A 169 3.60 6.56 -17.93
N MET A 170 4.10 5.31 -18.02
CA MET A 170 4.78 4.66 -16.89
C MET A 170 6.19 5.27 -16.76
N PRO A 171 6.53 5.92 -15.63
CA PRO A 171 7.84 6.53 -15.47
C PRO A 171 8.93 5.47 -15.42
N ARG A 172 10.13 5.83 -15.89
CA ARG A 172 11.33 5.04 -15.64
C ARG A 172 11.90 5.42 -14.27
N VAL A 173 11.90 4.49 -13.33
CA VAL A 173 12.31 4.73 -11.94
C VAL A 173 13.55 3.89 -11.61
N HIS A 174 14.60 4.52 -11.06
CA HIS A 174 15.76 3.78 -10.59
C HIS A 174 15.37 2.90 -9.41
N GLY A 175 15.93 1.70 -9.31
CA GLY A 175 15.61 0.81 -8.20
C GLY A 175 16.26 -0.56 -8.30
N GLU A 176 16.29 -1.25 -7.17
CA GLU A 176 16.76 -2.64 -7.09
C GLU A 176 15.80 -3.56 -7.84
N GLY A 177 16.30 -4.26 -8.86
CA GLY A 177 15.47 -5.16 -9.67
C GLY A 177 14.42 -4.47 -10.55
N ALA A 178 14.32 -3.14 -10.51
CA ALA A 178 13.29 -2.33 -11.17
C ALA A 178 13.42 -2.32 -12.70
N ALA A 179 14.65 -2.50 -13.22
CA ALA A 179 14.89 -2.70 -14.65
C ALA A 179 14.72 -4.18 -15.01
N ILE A 180 14.10 -4.46 -16.15
CA ILE A 180 13.87 -5.82 -16.67
C ILE A 180 14.31 -5.88 -18.14
N HIS A 181 15.19 -6.81 -18.49
CA HIS A 181 15.70 -6.91 -19.85
C HIS A 181 14.72 -7.68 -20.74
N ILE A 182 14.66 -7.35 -22.03
CA ILE A 182 13.77 -8.01 -23.00
C ILE A 182 13.94 -9.53 -23.08
N SER A 183 15.11 -10.06 -22.73
CA SER A 183 15.33 -11.51 -22.67
C SER A 183 14.52 -12.20 -21.57
N GLU A 184 14.10 -11.47 -20.54
CA GLU A 184 13.34 -11.97 -19.38
C GLU A 184 11.81 -11.89 -19.59
N ILE A 185 11.34 -11.33 -20.71
CA ILE A 185 9.91 -11.11 -21.01
C ILE A 185 9.42 -12.16 -22.01
N ASP A 186 8.24 -12.77 -21.83
CA ASP A 186 7.69 -13.74 -22.78
C ASP A 186 6.84 -13.08 -23.88
N ALA A 187 6.06 -12.04 -23.56
CA ALA A 187 5.23 -11.32 -24.52
C ALA A 187 5.11 -9.84 -24.15
N ILE A 188 4.96 -9.01 -25.18
CA ILE A 188 4.89 -7.55 -25.10
C ILE A 188 3.59 -7.09 -25.77
N VAL A 189 2.89 -6.17 -25.13
CA VAL A 189 1.76 -5.42 -25.70
C VAL A 189 2.04 -3.94 -25.54
N GLU A 190 1.63 -3.12 -26.49
CA GLU A 190 1.73 -1.65 -26.36
C GLU A 190 0.36 -1.04 -26.10
N ASN A 191 0.24 -0.25 -25.04
CA ASN A 191 -0.95 0.52 -24.73
C ASN A 191 -0.58 1.81 -24.00
N HIS A 192 -0.80 2.94 -24.65
CA HIS A 192 -0.33 4.24 -24.17
C HIS A 192 -1.48 5.10 -23.65
N VAL A 193 -1.81 4.92 -22.38
CA VAL A 193 -2.88 5.65 -21.67
C VAL A 193 -2.35 6.27 -20.39
N PRO A 194 -2.89 7.41 -19.92
CA PRO A 194 -2.54 7.94 -18.60
C PRO A 194 -2.70 6.87 -17.51
N LEU A 195 -1.78 6.87 -16.54
CA LEU A 195 -1.89 6.00 -15.37
C LEU A 195 -3.11 6.36 -14.55
N ILE A 196 -3.68 5.39 -13.83
CA ILE A 196 -4.75 5.66 -12.88
C ILE A 196 -4.25 6.58 -11.76
N GLU A 197 -5.08 7.55 -11.39
CA GLU A 197 -4.77 8.49 -10.32
C GLU A 197 -5.45 8.10 -9.02
N LEU A 198 -4.78 8.39 -7.91
CA LEU A 198 -5.39 8.33 -6.59
C LEU A 198 -6.39 9.50 -6.44
N PRO A 199 -7.67 9.24 -6.11
CA PRO A 199 -8.65 10.30 -5.92
C PRO A 199 -8.25 11.24 -4.78
N ILE A 200 -8.24 12.54 -5.05
CA ILE A 200 -8.00 13.58 -4.04
C ILE A 200 -9.18 13.61 -3.07
N ARG A 201 -8.89 13.52 -1.78
CA ARG A 201 -9.90 13.60 -0.72
C ARG A 201 -9.85 14.97 -0.06
N THR A 202 -11.03 15.54 0.22
CA THR A 202 -11.12 16.78 0.99
C THR A 202 -10.79 16.51 2.46
N ALA A 203 -9.88 17.31 3.01
CA ALA A 203 -9.59 17.30 4.44
C ALA A 203 -10.76 17.89 5.25
N VAL A 204 -10.88 17.46 6.50
CA VAL A 204 -11.78 18.07 7.50
C VAL A 204 -11.00 18.79 8.59
N ALA A 205 -11.69 19.52 9.47
CA ALA A 205 -11.05 20.33 10.52
C ALA A 205 -10.17 19.48 11.46
N GLU A 206 -10.63 18.26 11.77
CA GLU A 206 -9.92 17.28 12.60
C GLU A 206 -8.59 16.86 11.95
N ASP A 207 -8.54 16.72 10.62
CA ASP A 207 -7.29 16.37 9.93
C ASP A 207 -6.24 17.47 10.07
N ILE A 208 -6.66 18.75 10.07
CA ILE A 208 -5.76 19.89 10.25
C ILE A 208 -5.15 19.84 11.65
N ALA A 209 -5.98 19.68 12.69
CA ALA A 209 -5.52 19.59 14.07
C ALA A 209 -4.55 18.41 14.27
N ILE A 210 -4.91 17.23 13.76
CA ILE A 210 -4.06 16.04 13.77
C ILE A 210 -2.73 16.32 13.05
N SER A 211 -2.76 16.99 11.89
CA SER A 211 -1.54 17.26 11.11
C SER A 211 -0.53 18.12 11.88
N GLN A 212 -1.01 19.12 12.63
CA GLN A 212 -0.18 20.01 13.45
C GLN A 212 0.41 19.27 14.65
N ILE A 213 -0.39 18.43 15.33
CA ILE A 213 0.10 17.60 16.43
C ILE A 213 1.19 16.67 15.92
N ILE A 214 0.96 15.97 14.81
CA ILE A 214 1.95 15.05 14.23
C ILE A 214 3.21 15.79 13.82
N ALA A 215 3.10 16.94 13.15
CA ALA A 215 4.27 17.74 12.74
C ALA A 215 5.15 18.15 13.93
N SER A 216 4.56 18.46 15.09
CA SER A 216 5.30 18.75 16.32
C SER A 216 6.09 17.54 16.88
N LEU A 217 5.69 16.33 16.48
CA LEU A 217 6.37 15.08 16.81
C LEU A 217 7.41 14.67 15.75
N VAL A 218 7.60 15.43 14.69
CA VAL A 218 8.64 15.17 13.68
C VAL A 218 9.86 16.05 13.97
N PRO A 219 11.03 15.47 14.34
CA PRO A 219 12.26 16.25 14.46
C PRO A 219 12.85 16.57 13.08
N ASP A 220 13.71 17.59 13.00
CA ASP A 220 14.63 17.75 11.86
C ASP A 220 15.48 16.48 11.68
N GLY A 221 15.82 16.17 10.43
CA GLY A 221 16.55 14.94 10.12
C GLY A 221 15.74 13.64 10.24
N ALA A 222 14.41 13.71 10.41
CA ALA A 222 13.56 12.52 10.48
C ALA A 222 13.54 11.74 9.15
N CYS A 223 13.48 10.40 9.24
CA CYS A 223 13.27 9.52 8.09
C CYS A 223 11.80 9.09 8.02
N LEU A 224 11.06 9.62 7.04
CA LEU A 224 9.61 9.55 6.98
C LEU A 224 9.10 8.28 6.29
N GLN A 225 8.06 7.70 6.89
CA GLN A 225 7.08 6.83 6.25
C GLN A 225 5.68 7.35 6.53
N MET A 226 4.83 7.39 5.51
CA MET A 226 3.40 7.66 5.67
C MET A 226 2.58 7.04 4.54
N GLY A 227 1.30 6.77 4.83
CA GLY A 227 0.33 6.29 3.84
C GLY A 227 -0.14 7.38 2.87
N VAL A 228 -1.26 7.13 2.20
CA VAL A 228 -1.88 8.06 1.23
C VAL A 228 -3.15 8.73 1.77
N GLY A 229 -3.51 9.86 1.18
CA GLY A 229 -4.77 10.58 1.44
C GLY A 229 -4.57 12.00 1.98
N ALA A 230 -5.67 12.66 2.33
CA ALA A 230 -5.69 14.07 2.71
C ALA A 230 -4.83 14.38 3.95
N LEU A 231 -4.81 13.49 4.95
CA LEU A 231 -4.05 13.72 6.18
C LEU A 231 -2.51 13.67 5.95
N PRO A 232 -1.94 12.66 5.27
CA PRO A 232 -0.53 12.68 4.88
C PRO A 232 -0.10 13.94 4.10
N GLU A 233 -0.94 14.45 3.19
CA GLU A 233 -0.67 15.70 2.47
C GLU A 233 -0.62 16.92 3.41
N LEU A 234 -1.58 17.03 4.34
CA LEU A 234 -1.58 18.09 5.35
C LEU A 234 -0.36 18.01 6.27
N ILE A 235 0.04 16.81 6.67
CA ILE A 235 1.25 16.60 7.47
C ILE A 235 2.46 17.09 6.68
N CYS A 236 2.63 16.65 5.41
CA CYS A 236 3.73 17.13 4.57
C CYS A 236 3.71 18.66 4.44
N ASN A 237 2.54 19.28 4.28
CA ASN A 237 2.43 20.73 4.25
C ASN A 237 2.86 21.40 5.57
N ALA A 238 2.62 20.77 6.70
CA ALA A 238 3.08 21.25 8.02
C ALA A 238 4.59 21.01 8.27
N LEU A 239 5.23 20.17 7.45
CA LEU A 239 6.66 19.86 7.55
C LEU A 239 7.55 20.72 6.62
N LYS A 240 6.99 21.72 5.94
CA LYS A 240 7.71 22.51 4.91
C LYS A 240 8.90 23.32 5.44
N GLU A 241 8.90 23.64 6.72
CA GLU A 241 9.97 24.41 7.38
C GLU A 241 11.03 23.52 8.04
N HIS A 242 10.84 22.19 8.02
CA HIS A 242 11.84 21.23 8.48
C HIS A 242 13.01 21.15 7.49
N ASN A 243 14.13 20.62 7.97
CA ASN A 243 15.34 20.48 7.18
C ASN A 243 15.93 19.07 7.28
N ASP A 244 16.66 18.70 6.23
CA ASP A 244 17.42 17.44 6.17
C ASP A 244 16.58 16.16 6.34
N LEU A 245 15.30 16.20 5.99
CA LEU A 245 14.43 15.03 6.10
C LEU A 245 14.88 13.90 5.14
N GLY A 246 14.55 12.66 5.48
CA GLY A 246 14.73 11.49 4.65
C GLY A 246 13.40 10.78 4.36
N VAL A 247 13.40 9.90 3.36
CA VAL A 247 12.26 9.07 2.98
C VAL A 247 12.68 7.62 2.86
N HIS A 248 11.98 6.77 3.61
CA HIS A 248 11.96 5.31 3.49
C HIS A 248 10.54 4.89 3.80
N THR A 249 9.71 4.73 2.78
CA THR A 249 8.26 4.58 2.91
C THR A 249 7.77 3.36 2.16
N GLU A 250 6.67 2.73 2.57
CA GLU A 250 6.03 1.68 1.77
C GLU A 250 5.50 2.27 0.45
N ALA A 251 4.51 3.16 0.56
CA ALA A 251 3.90 3.88 -0.54
C ALA A 251 4.50 5.28 -0.68
N LEU A 252 5.05 5.61 -1.84
CA LEU A 252 5.37 6.99 -2.19
C LEU A 252 4.10 7.73 -2.61
N ASN A 253 3.92 8.94 -2.09
CA ASN A 253 2.71 9.74 -2.24
C ASN A 253 3.02 11.20 -2.62
N PRO A 254 2.02 11.97 -3.08
CA PRO A 254 2.23 13.35 -3.54
C PRO A 254 2.80 14.29 -2.48
N GLY A 255 2.42 14.11 -1.21
CA GLY A 255 2.92 14.92 -0.10
C GLY A 255 4.44 14.77 0.09
N LEU A 256 4.93 13.52 0.12
CA LEU A 256 6.36 13.23 0.21
C LEU A 256 7.13 13.77 -1.00
N VAL A 257 6.57 13.61 -2.20
CA VAL A 257 7.17 14.15 -3.44
C VAL A 257 7.24 15.68 -3.39
N SER A 258 6.23 16.34 -2.83
CA SER A 258 6.23 17.79 -2.66
C SER A 258 7.34 18.28 -1.74
N LEU A 259 7.64 17.55 -0.65
CA LEU A 259 8.77 17.87 0.24
C LEU A 259 10.13 17.70 -0.47
N ILE A 260 10.25 16.71 -1.35
CA ILE A 260 11.45 16.51 -2.17
C ILE A 260 11.62 17.66 -3.16
N GLN A 261 10.55 18.06 -3.85
CA GLN A 261 10.55 19.21 -4.77
C GLN A 261 10.96 20.52 -4.09
N GLN A 262 10.61 20.68 -2.81
CA GLN A 262 10.95 21.86 -2.02
C GLN A 262 12.37 21.80 -1.40
N GLY A 263 13.09 20.69 -1.56
CA GLY A 263 14.43 20.51 -0.99
C GLY A 263 14.44 20.25 0.53
N VAL A 264 13.26 20.09 1.14
CA VAL A 264 13.11 19.74 2.57
C VAL A 264 13.63 18.33 2.84
N VAL A 265 13.33 17.40 1.92
CA VAL A 265 13.88 16.04 1.93
C VAL A 265 15.20 16.02 1.17
N THR A 266 16.29 15.74 1.88
CA THR A 266 17.65 15.63 1.32
C THR A 266 18.19 14.20 1.39
N ASN A 267 17.60 13.35 2.23
CA ASN A 267 18.07 11.99 2.53
C ASN A 267 19.53 11.91 3.04
N GLN A 268 20.13 13.03 3.45
CA GLN A 268 21.56 13.08 3.84
C GLN A 268 21.82 12.52 5.23
N ARG A 269 20.78 12.43 6.07
CA ARG A 269 20.84 11.88 7.43
C ARG A 269 20.54 10.38 7.50
N LYS A 270 20.13 9.77 6.38
CA LYS A 270 19.90 8.33 6.32
C LYS A 270 21.22 7.56 6.39
N ASN A 271 21.20 6.42 7.08
CA ASN A 271 22.36 5.52 7.21
C ASN A 271 22.46 4.54 6.04
N ILE A 272 21.31 4.14 5.50
CA ILE A 272 21.17 3.30 4.31
C ILE A 272 20.49 4.09 3.20
N ASP A 273 20.77 3.76 1.94
CA ASP A 273 20.20 4.45 0.76
C ASP A 273 20.34 5.98 0.85
N ARG A 274 21.49 6.45 1.36
CA ARG A 274 21.76 7.86 1.61
C ARG A 274 21.66 8.67 0.32
N GLY A 275 21.00 9.83 0.40
CA GLY A 275 20.75 10.69 -0.75
C GLY A 275 19.58 10.27 -1.64
N MET A 276 18.94 9.11 -1.35
CA MET A 276 17.84 8.58 -2.16
C MET A 276 16.57 8.39 -1.33
N SER A 277 15.43 8.80 -1.89
CA SER A 277 14.10 8.55 -1.34
C SER A 277 13.66 7.13 -1.73
N VAL A 278 13.51 6.27 -0.73
CA VAL A 278 13.22 4.84 -0.93
C VAL A 278 11.73 4.56 -0.78
N PHE A 279 11.20 3.76 -1.69
CA PHE A 279 9.83 3.28 -1.65
C PHE A 279 9.64 1.91 -2.30
N THR A 280 8.53 1.23 -2.03
CA THR A 280 8.24 -0.07 -2.68
C THR A 280 7.17 0.01 -3.77
N PHE A 281 6.24 0.95 -3.69
CA PHE A 281 5.37 1.33 -4.80
C PHE A 281 4.91 2.80 -4.69
N ALA A 282 4.35 3.37 -5.75
CA ALA A 282 3.92 4.78 -5.80
C ALA A 282 2.45 4.93 -6.21
N MET A 283 1.74 5.82 -5.52
CA MET A 283 0.34 6.18 -5.83
C MET A 283 0.16 7.69 -5.74
N GLY A 284 -0.40 8.30 -6.78
CA GLY A 284 -0.62 9.73 -6.81
C GLY A 284 -1.38 10.17 -8.05
N GLN A 285 -1.13 11.40 -8.49
CA GLN A 285 -1.68 11.97 -9.71
C GLN A 285 -0.58 12.07 -10.78
N LYS A 286 -0.97 12.42 -12.01
CA LYS A 286 -0.07 12.55 -13.16
C LYS A 286 1.20 13.33 -12.87
N ASP A 287 1.10 14.50 -12.22
CA ASP A 287 2.27 15.35 -11.96
C ASP A 287 3.31 14.66 -11.09
N MET A 288 2.87 13.82 -10.14
CA MET A 288 3.77 12.99 -9.35
C MET A 288 4.47 11.97 -10.24
N TYR A 289 3.72 11.23 -11.06
CA TYR A 289 4.27 10.20 -11.94
C TYR A 289 5.29 10.77 -12.93
N ASP A 290 4.99 11.92 -13.55
CA ASP A 290 5.91 12.61 -14.44
C ASP A 290 7.22 13.00 -13.73
N TYR A 291 7.13 13.47 -12.48
CA TYR A 291 8.29 13.91 -11.69
C TYR A 291 9.22 12.76 -11.27
N LEU A 292 8.72 11.54 -11.19
CA LEU A 292 9.52 10.34 -10.90
C LEU A 292 10.39 9.92 -12.10
N ASN A 293 10.00 10.28 -13.32
CA ASN A 293 10.62 9.76 -14.52
C ASN A 293 12.09 10.19 -14.66
N ASP A 294 12.99 9.20 -14.62
CA ASP A 294 14.45 9.34 -14.74
C ASP A 294 15.07 10.30 -13.70
N ASN A 295 14.41 10.45 -12.55
CA ASN A 295 14.87 11.32 -11.47
C ASN A 295 15.72 10.52 -10.47
N PRO A 296 17.03 10.83 -10.33
CA PRO A 296 17.96 10.06 -9.51
C PRO A 296 17.73 10.20 -8.00
N SER A 297 16.85 11.09 -7.58
CA SER A 297 16.49 11.28 -6.16
C SER A 297 15.60 10.14 -5.63
N PHE A 298 15.05 9.32 -6.52
CA PHE A 298 14.11 8.25 -6.21
C PHE A 298 14.76 6.89 -6.46
N PHE A 299 14.56 5.96 -5.53
CA PHE A 299 15.09 4.61 -5.65
C PHE A 299 14.10 3.57 -5.11
N SER A 300 13.43 2.84 -6.00
CA SER A 300 12.49 1.80 -5.58
C SER A 300 13.22 0.53 -5.12
N ARG A 301 12.70 -0.15 -4.10
CA ARG A 301 13.23 -1.43 -3.60
C ARG A 301 12.10 -2.41 -3.29
N PRO A 302 12.33 -3.73 -3.34
CA PRO A 302 11.28 -4.72 -3.11
C PRO A 302 10.76 -4.67 -1.67
N VAL A 303 9.53 -5.15 -1.48
CA VAL A 303 8.80 -4.98 -0.20
C VAL A 303 9.47 -5.72 0.96
N ASP A 304 10.14 -6.83 0.69
CA ASP A 304 10.92 -7.58 1.69
C ASP A 304 12.18 -6.86 2.17
N TYR A 305 12.62 -5.80 1.47
CA TYR A 305 13.61 -4.84 1.98
C TYR A 305 12.94 -3.65 2.66
N VAL A 306 12.00 -2.99 1.97
CA VAL A 306 11.42 -1.72 2.42
C VAL A 306 10.64 -1.90 3.72
N ASN A 307 9.94 -3.01 3.87
CA ASN A 307 9.10 -3.31 5.01
C ASN A 307 9.76 -4.26 6.01
N ASP A 308 11.05 -4.57 5.90
CA ASP A 308 11.73 -5.31 6.97
C ASP A 308 11.98 -4.36 8.16
N PRO A 309 11.41 -4.64 9.36
CA PRO A 309 11.63 -3.80 10.54
C PRO A 309 13.10 -3.63 10.90
N GLY A 310 13.93 -4.64 10.64
CA GLY A 310 15.37 -4.63 10.85
C GLY A 310 16.13 -3.76 9.83
N ILE A 311 15.60 -3.56 8.62
CA ILE A 311 16.12 -2.60 7.65
C ILE A 311 15.67 -1.19 8.02
N ILE A 312 14.37 -1.00 8.29
CA ILE A 312 13.79 0.30 8.68
C ILE A 312 14.57 0.90 9.87
N ALA A 313 14.82 0.09 10.90
CA ALA A 313 15.48 0.52 12.13
C ALA A 313 16.95 0.98 11.96
N GLN A 314 17.59 0.70 10.81
CA GLN A 314 18.96 1.13 10.56
C GLN A 314 19.06 2.63 10.31
N ASN A 315 17.99 3.28 9.84
CA ASN A 315 17.93 4.73 9.77
C ASN A 315 17.62 5.31 11.16
N GLU A 316 18.29 6.39 11.56
CA GLU A 316 17.96 7.11 12.78
C GLU A 316 16.71 7.99 12.57
N ASN A 317 16.03 8.33 13.67
CA ASN A 317 14.86 9.22 13.70
C ASN A 317 13.76 8.82 12.70
N VAL A 318 13.52 7.52 12.52
CA VAL A 318 12.41 7.07 11.67
C VAL A 318 11.10 7.54 12.28
N VAL A 319 10.27 8.23 11.50
CA VAL A 319 8.92 8.61 11.87
C VAL A 319 7.94 7.90 10.95
N SER A 320 7.25 6.91 11.50
CA SER A 320 6.18 6.17 10.83
C SER A 320 4.83 6.77 11.21
N ILE A 321 4.01 7.10 10.23
CA ILE A 321 2.68 7.69 10.41
C ILE A 321 1.63 6.85 9.69
N ASN A 322 0.77 6.19 10.46
CA ASN A 322 -0.27 5.31 9.93
C ASN A 322 -1.66 5.67 10.46
N ALA A 323 -2.68 5.60 9.60
CA ALA A 323 -4.06 5.81 9.99
C ALA A 323 -4.70 4.50 10.47
N THR A 324 -5.61 4.56 11.45
CA THR A 324 -6.38 3.42 11.93
C THR A 324 -7.89 3.72 11.93
N LEU A 325 -8.72 2.67 11.85
CA LEU A 325 -10.18 2.84 11.93
C LEU A 325 -10.64 3.05 13.38
N GLN A 326 -10.09 2.26 14.30
CA GLN A 326 -10.45 2.28 15.73
C GLN A 326 -9.21 2.08 16.61
N ILE A 327 -9.31 2.57 17.85
CA ILE A 327 -8.35 2.33 18.94
C ILE A 327 -9.14 1.92 20.18
N ASP A 328 -8.72 0.85 20.87
CA ASP A 328 -9.34 0.51 22.16
C ASP A 328 -8.60 1.07 23.38
N LEU A 329 -9.25 0.99 24.54
CA LEU A 329 -8.71 1.49 25.82
C LEU A 329 -7.46 0.74 26.31
N THR A 330 -7.08 -0.38 25.68
CA THR A 330 -5.81 -1.06 25.94
C THR A 330 -4.67 -0.51 25.10
N GLY A 331 -5.01 0.27 24.06
CA GLY A 331 -4.08 0.81 23.07
C GLY A 331 -3.89 -0.08 21.85
N ALA A 332 -4.71 -1.13 21.65
CA ALA A 332 -4.71 -1.88 20.40
C ALA A 332 -5.40 -1.07 19.30
N CYS A 333 -4.97 -1.25 18.05
CA CYS A 333 -5.50 -0.53 16.90
C CYS A 333 -6.02 -1.49 15.85
N ASN A 334 -7.11 -1.10 15.18
CA ASN A 334 -7.77 -1.89 14.14
C ASN A 334 -7.89 -1.08 12.85
N SER A 335 -7.28 -1.60 11.79
CA SER A 335 -7.38 -1.05 10.44
C SER A 335 -8.06 -2.01 9.46
N GLU A 336 -8.38 -3.24 9.89
CA GLU A 336 -8.66 -4.33 8.96
C GLU A 336 -9.93 -5.14 9.22
N TYR A 337 -10.57 -5.02 10.38
CA TYR A 337 -11.73 -5.84 10.73
C TYR A 337 -12.90 -4.97 11.19
N LEU A 338 -14.06 -5.09 10.57
CA LEU A 338 -15.22 -4.27 10.95
C LEU A 338 -16.51 -5.06 10.72
N LEU A 339 -17.48 -4.90 11.63
CA LEU A 339 -18.79 -5.56 11.54
C LEU A 339 -18.71 -7.08 11.35
N GLY A 340 -17.76 -7.75 12.02
CA GLY A 340 -17.63 -9.22 11.97
C GLY A 340 -16.90 -9.77 10.73
N HIS A 341 -16.36 -8.92 9.86
CA HIS A 341 -15.70 -9.34 8.63
C HIS A 341 -14.40 -8.58 8.36
N GLN A 342 -13.55 -9.19 7.53
CA GLN A 342 -12.36 -8.54 6.98
C GLN A 342 -12.79 -7.34 6.13
N TYR A 343 -12.30 -6.16 6.50
CA TYR A 343 -12.57 -4.86 5.86
C TYR A 343 -11.37 -4.32 5.07
N SER A 344 -10.14 -4.60 5.51
CA SER A 344 -8.89 -4.29 4.82
C SER A 344 -7.90 -5.46 4.95
N ALA A 345 -6.61 -5.21 5.17
CA ALA A 345 -5.64 -6.19 5.65
C ALA A 345 -4.60 -5.49 6.53
N SER A 346 -3.75 -6.26 7.19
CA SER A 346 -2.68 -5.73 8.04
C SER A 346 -1.71 -4.80 7.28
N GLY A 347 -1.53 -5.03 5.97
CA GLY A 347 -0.59 -4.30 5.13
C GLY A 347 0.83 -4.39 5.70
N GLY A 348 1.62 -3.33 5.55
CA GLY A 348 2.89 -3.16 6.24
C GLY A 348 2.86 -2.20 7.44
N GLN A 349 1.67 -1.82 7.93
CA GLN A 349 1.55 -0.88 9.05
C GLN A 349 2.36 -1.36 10.26
N LEU A 350 2.21 -2.64 10.63
CA LEU A 350 2.88 -3.20 11.81
C LEU A 350 4.41 -3.30 11.63
N ASP A 351 4.87 -3.46 10.39
CA ASP A 351 6.29 -3.50 10.06
C ASP A 351 6.96 -2.17 10.41
N PHE A 352 6.36 -1.07 9.96
CA PHE A 352 6.82 0.28 10.28
C PHE A 352 6.58 0.68 11.73
N VAL A 353 5.54 0.17 12.40
CA VAL A 353 5.37 0.35 13.85
C VAL A 353 6.58 -0.19 14.61
N ARG A 354 7.01 -1.41 14.27
CA ARG A 354 8.16 -2.06 14.90
C ARG A 354 9.48 -1.40 14.50
N GLY A 355 9.68 -1.17 13.19
CA GLY A 355 10.90 -0.57 12.66
C GLY A 355 11.15 0.84 13.20
N ALA A 356 10.11 1.68 13.28
CA ALA A 356 10.24 3.03 13.81
C ALA A 356 10.52 3.06 15.32
N TYR A 357 9.97 2.12 16.11
CA TYR A 357 10.30 2.04 17.54
C TYR A 357 11.72 1.49 17.79
N ALA A 358 12.21 0.60 16.92
CA ALA A 358 13.55 0.07 16.98
C ALA A 358 14.62 1.06 16.47
N SER A 359 14.24 2.00 15.59
CA SER A 359 15.10 3.11 15.16
C SER A 359 15.51 3.99 16.35
N LYS A 360 16.79 4.35 16.40
CA LYS A 360 17.31 5.29 17.41
C LYS A 360 16.66 6.66 17.23
N GLY A 361 15.93 7.11 18.25
CA GLY A 361 15.17 8.37 18.22
C GLY A 361 13.84 8.28 17.44
N GLY A 362 13.50 7.10 16.92
CA GLY A 362 12.33 6.92 16.08
C GLY A 362 11.00 6.92 16.82
N ARG A 363 9.93 7.21 16.08
CA ARG A 363 8.55 7.36 16.55
C ARG A 363 7.62 6.64 15.60
N SER A 364 6.80 5.75 16.14
CA SER A 364 5.66 5.20 15.43
C SER A 364 4.42 5.93 15.93
N ILE A 365 3.66 6.51 15.00
CA ILE A 365 2.49 7.31 15.25
C ILE A 365 1.31 6.64 14.55
N ILE A 366 0.33 6.21 15.33
CA ILE A 366 -0.97 5.77 14.83
C ILE A 366 -1.98 6.88 15.06
N THR A 367 -2.72 7.24 14.02
CA THR A 367 -3.64 8.37 14.06
C THR A 367 -5.05 7.99 13.61
N THR A 368 -6.04 8.61 14.23
CA THR A 368 -7.43 8.52 13.79
C THR A 368 -8.18 9.75 14.26
N ARG A 369 -9.25 10.13 13.54
CA ARG A 369 -10.23 11.07 14.09
C ARG A 369 -10.89 10.40 15.29
N SER A 370 -11.29 11.14 16.31
CA SER A 370 -11.90 10.50 17.49
C SER A 370 -13.32 9.98 17.21
N THR A 371 -13.97 10.43 16.13
CA THR A 371 -15.35 10.07 15.74
C THR A 371 -15.50 9.68 14.26
N ALA A 372 -16.69 9.17 13.93
CA ALA A 372 -17.19 8.92 12.60
C ALA A 372 -18.69 9.25 12.53
N ALA A 373 -19.24 9.28 11.30
CA ALA A 373 -20.67 9.49 11.05
C ALA A 373 -21.23 10.76 11.73
N ASN A 374 -20.58 11.91 11.50
CA ASN A 374 -20.96 13.21 12.09
C ASN A 374 -21.06 13.16 13.61
N ASP A 375 -19.97 12.73 14.28
CA ASP A 375 -19.86 12.62 15.73
C ASP A 375 -20.84 11.67 16.43
N THR A 376 -21.57 10.84 15.68
CA THR A 376 -22.51 9.87 16.26
C THR A 376 -21.84 8.56 16.65
N ILE A 377 -20.68 8.24 16.10
CA ILE A 377 -19.94 7.00 16.38
C ILE A 377 -18.53 7.34 16.86
N SER A 378 -18.12 6.81 18.02
CA SER A 378 -16.74 6.93 18.50
C SER A 378 -15.81 5.95 17.79
N ARG A 379 -14.61 6.41 17.44
CA ARG A 379 -13.49 5.57 16.98
C ARG A 379 -12.59 5.12 18.13
N ILE A 380 -12.70 5.77 19.29
CA ILE A 380 -12.16 5.26 20.54
C ILE A 380 -13.21 4.36 21.19
N VAL A 381 -12.90 3.07 21.34
CA VAL A 381 -13.86 2.05 21.80
C VAL A 381 -13.37 1.37 23.08
N PRO A 382 -14.25 0.77 23.91
CA PRO A 382 -13.81 0.04 25.10
C PRO A 382 -12.86 -1.11 24.76
N ARG A 383 -13.20 -1.90 23.73
CA ARG A 383 -12.47 -3.08 23.27
C ARG A 383 -12.73 -3.28 21.78
N LEU A 384 -11.69 -3.65 21.03
CA LEU A 384 -11.85 -4.06 19.63
C LEU A 384 -12.54 -5.42 19.52
N GLU A 385 -13.33 -5.59 18.45
CA GLU A 385 -13.94 -6.86 18.08
C GLU A 385 -13.09 -7.54 17.01
N GLY A 386 -12.80 -8.84 17.17
CA GLY A 386 -12.02 -9.62 16.20
C GLY A 386 -10.50 -9.41 16.28
N PRO A 387 -9.76 -9.79 15.21
CA PRO A 387 -8.33 -9.56 15.10
C PRO A 387 -7.97 -8.08 15.18
N VAL A 388 -6.83 -7.76 15.79
CA VAL A 388 -6.28 -6.40 15.85
C VAL A 388 -5.13 -6.27 14.85
N THR A 389 -5.03 -5.11 14.19
CA THR A 389 -3.96 -4.83 13.23
C THR A 389 -2.67 -4.44 13.93
N THR A 390 -2.76 -3.61 14.98
CA THR A 390 -1.61 -3.28 15.83
C THR A 390 -1.87 -3.80 17.24
N PRO A 391 -1.13 -4.81 17.69
CA PRO A 391 -1.19 -5.28 19.07
C PRO A 391 -0.85 -4.16 20.05
N ARG A 392 -1.57 -4.08 21.18
CA ARG A 392 -1.33 -3.09 22.24
C ARG A 392 0.13 -3.02 22.74
N THR A 393 0.86 -4.12 22.64
CA THR A 393 2.28 -4.22 23.03
C THR A 393 3.21 -3.48 22.05
N ASP A 394 2.81 -3.40 20.78
CA ASP A 394 3.57 -2.75 19.72
C ASP A 394 3.29 -1.24 19.66
N THR A 395 2.06 -0.80 19.96
CA THR A 395 1.65 0.62 19.91
C THR A 395 2.58 1.56 20.66
N HIS A 396 3.01 2.63 19.96
CA HIS A 396 3.90 3.67 20.48
C HIS A 396 3.13 4.96 20.75
N TRP A 397 3.04 5.87 19.77
CA TRP A 397 2.23 7.09 19.88
C TRP A 397 0.85 6.87 19.26
N ILE A 398 -0.17 7.38 19.92
CA ILE A 398 -1.50 7.55 19.34
C ILE A 398 -1.84 9.05 19.25
N VAL A 399 -2.52 9.44 18.19
CA VAL A 399 -2.93 10.83 17.94
C VAL A 399 -4.39 10.88 17.51
N THR A 400 -5.12 11.83 18.08
CA THR A 400 -6.41 12.31 17.59
C THR A 400 -6.37 13.83 17.51
N GLU A 401 -7.46 14.46 17.06
CA GLU A 401 -7.61 15.92 17.07
C GLU A 401 -7.55 16.52 18.49
N PHE A 402 -7.65 15.71 19.55
CA PHE A 402 -7.58 16.15 20.95
C PHE A 402 -6.19 16.07 21.58
N GLY A 403 -5.20 15.51 20.89
CA GLY A 403 -3.83 15.44 21.39
C GLY A 403 -3.10 14.17 21.01
N SER A 404 -2.02 13.88 21.74
CA SER A 404 -1.21 12.69 21.55
C SER A 404 -0.79 12.07 22.88
N VAL A 405 -0.57 10.76 22.90
CA VAL A 405 0.04 10.07 24.05
C VAL A 405 0.98 8.97 23.59
N ASN A 406 2.12 8.83 24.28
CA ASN A 406 3.01 7.68 24.19
C ASN A 406 2.55 6.59 25.16
N LEU A 407 2.21 5.40 24.66
CA LEU A 407 1.72 4.28 25.45
C LEU A 407 2.82 3.33 25.95
N LYS A 408 4.09 3.50 25.52
CA LYS A 408 5.19 2.63 25.95
C LYS A 408 5.49 2.86 27.43
N GLY A 409 5.56 1.77 28.19
CA GLY A 409 5.80 1.79 29.64
C GLY A 409 4.56 2.04 30.51
N LEU A 410 3.44 2.50 29.93
CA LEU A 410 2.21 2.74 30.67
C LEU A 410 1.47 1.43 31.00
N SER A 411 0.97 1.33 32.23
CA SER A 411 0.06 0.27 32.69
C SER A 411 -1.30 0.34 31.98
N SER A 412 -2.11 -0.73 32.08
CA SER A 412 -3.47 -0.74 31.52
C SER A 412 -4.33 0.42 32.04
N THR A 413 -4.18 0.81 33.31
CA THR A 413 -4.89 1.92 33.93
C THR A 413 -4.45 3.26 33.34
N GLU A 414 -3.15 3.53 33.28
CA GLU A 414 -2.61 4.77 32.71
C GLU A 414 -2.95 4.91 31.22
N ARG A 415 -2.91 3.79 30.47
CA ARG A 415 -3.34 3.73 29.07
C ARG A 415 -4.80 4.12 28.93
N ALA A 416 -5.70 3.44 29.65
CA ALA A 416 -7.13 3.70 29.55
C ALA A 416 -7.46 5.16 29.91
N LEU A 417 -6.89 5.69 30.99
CA LEU A 417 -7.10 7.08 31.38
C LEU A 417 -6.61 8.06 30.31
N SER A 418 -5.41 7.84 29.76
CA SER A 418 -4.83 8.72 28.74
C SER A 418 -5.58 8.65 27.40
N ILE A 419 -5.97 7.45 26.97
CA ILE A 419 -6.71 7.23 25.72
C ILE A 419 -8.10 7.88 25.78
N ILE A 420 -8.76 7.86 26.95
CA ILE A 420 -10.06 8.54 27.10
C ILE A 420 -9.94 10.05 26.88
N GLU A 421 -8.82 10.69 27.26
CA GLU A 421 -8.61 12.11 26.97
C GLU A 421 -8.46 12.42 25.47
N LEU A 422 -8.11 11.42 24.66
CA LEU A 422 -8.06 11.55 23.20
C LEU A 422 -9.41 11.31 22.52
N ALA A 423 -10.42 10.84 23.24
CA ALA A 423 -11.77 10.67 22.71
C ALA A 423 -12.54 12.00 22.68
N HIS A 424 -13.51 12.10 21.77
CA HIS A 424 -14.44 13.23 21.73
C HIS A 424 -15.17 13.37 23.09
N PRO A 425 -15.35 14.60 23.63
CA PRO A 425 -15.97 14.85 24.93
C PRO A 425 -17.29 14.09 25.15
N ASN A 426 -18.12 13.97 24.10
CA ASN A 426 -19.41 13.27 24.15
C ASN A 426 -19.29 11.79 24.58
N PHE A 427 -18.16 11.12 24.35
CA PHE A 427 -17.99 9.69 24.62
C PHE A 427 -17.14 9.39 25.87
N ARG A 428 -16.43 10.38 26.44
CA ARG A 428 -15.47 10.15 27.55
C ARG A 428 -16.13 9.53 28.77
N GLN A 429 -17.32 10.02 29.14
CA GLN A 429 -18.03 9.52 30.32
C GLN A 429 -18.41 8.04 30.17
N GLN A 430 -18.92 7.66 29.00
CA GLN A 430 -19.29 6.26 28.72
C GLN A 430 -18.05 5.37 28.70
N LEU A 431 -16.95 5.81 28.07
CA LEU A 431 -15.69 5.06 28.06
C LEU A 431 -15.12 4.83 29.47
N ARG A 432 -15.27 5.79 30.40
CA ARG A 432 -14.88 5.57 31.81
C ARG A 432 -15.72 4.52 32.51
N VAL A 433 -17.03 4.51 32.26
CA VAL A 433 -17.93 3.49 32.80
C VAL A 433 -17.51 2.11 32.30
N ASP A 434 -17.20 1.99 31.01
CA ASP A 434 -16.82 0.71 30.43
C ASP A 434 -15.41 0.27 30.85
N ALA A 435 -14.46 1.21 31.00
CA ALA A 435 -13.14 0.94 31.56
C ALA A 435 -13.20 0.32 32.97
N LYS A 436 -14.09 0.86 33.84
CA LYS A 436 -14.32 0.32 35.19
C LYS A 436 -14.91 -1.09 35.15
N LYS A 437 -15.91 -1.32 34.30
CA LYS A 437 -16.52 -2.65 34.10
C LYS A 437 -15.50 -3.69 33.62
N MET A 438 -14.55 -3.26 32.80
CA MET A 438 -13.48 -4.11 32.27
C MET A 438 -12.30 -4.28 33.25
N HIS A 439 -12.36 -3.66 34.43
CA HIS A 439 -11.25 -3.62 35.40
C HIS A 439 -9.95 -3.05 34.82
N LEU A 440 -10.06 -2.07 33.91
CA LEU A 440 -8.91 -1.29 33.45
C LEU A 440 -8.58 -0.15 34.42
N ILE A 441 -9.59 0.45 35.05
CA ILE A 441 -9.47 1.56 36.00
C ILE A 441 -10.35 1.38 37.24
#